data_AF-A0A7C6B7R6-F1
#
_entry.id   AF-A0A7C6B7R6-F1
#
_cell.length_a   1.000
_cell.length_b   1.000
_cell.length_c   1.000
_cell.angle_alpha   90.00
_cell.angle_beta   90.00
_cell.angle_gamma   90.00
#
_symmetry.space_group_name_H-M   'P 1'
#
loop_
_entity.id
_entity.type
_entity.pdbx_description
1 polymer ?
#
loop_
_entity_poly.entity_id
_entity_poly.type
_entity_poly.pdbx_seq_one_letter_code
_entity_poly.pdbx_strand_id
1 'polypeptide(L)'
;MENILNKSNKFSAASLIVDTSKILIFTIYFILIAGSSYVFYKSYVNYNTLNNTHNYAAVMQQVAHLDKIDKAFIRKDIQTRKDEQKIIMITSIIVFLLALFMFSRRGYIFEYIKLENQNLKRLLEDIESCPNHEKTHKLKMVLKQKNRAETYELMSEIIAELQQNQQLADEANKTKSLFLANMSHEIRTPLNGIVGFTKFLTSTELSEEQHDFVKIIRKSSEDLLSIINNILDISKIENGHVELEEIYFNPMEEFENVIESYAANASKKDIDFSLWIDPLFSTLLLRSDPGKIKQVLINLISN
;
A
#
# COMPACT_ATOMS: atom_id res chain seq x y z
N MET A 1 -29.77 -11.14 -3.08
CA MET A 1 -29.36 -12.38 -2.37
C MET A 1 -28.59 -13.36 -3.27
N GLU A 2 -28.95 -13.48 -4.56
CA GLU A 2 -28.27 -14.37 -5.53
C GLU A 2 -26.77 -14.06 -5.75
N ASN A 3 -26.38 -12.79 -5.68
CA ASN A 3 -24.98 -12.36 -5.84
C ASN A 3 -24.05 -12.72 -4.67
N ILE A 4 -24.59 -12.98 -3.47
CA ILE A 4 -23.81 -13.35 -2.28
C ILE A 4 -23.52 -14.86 -2.28
N LEU A 5 -24.48 -15.67 -2.73
CA LEU A 5 -24.34 -17.12 -2.90
C LEU A 5 -23.34 -17.48 -4.02
N ASN A 6 -23.28 -16.67 -5.09
CA ASN A 6 -22.35 -16.92 -6.19
C ASN A 6 -20.88 -16.54 -5.84
N LYS A 7 -20.70 -15.60 -4.89
CA LYS A 7 -19.37 -15.23 -4.36
C LYS A 7 -18.81 -16.35 -3.48
N SER A 8 -19.61 -16.94 -2.57
CA SER A 8 -19.13 -18.02 -1.69
C SER A 8 -18.79 -19.31 -2.46
N ASN A 9 -19.55 -19.64 -3.53
CA ASN A 9 -19.28 -20.81 -4.37
C ASN A 9 -17.97 -20.71 -5.15
N LYS A 10 -17.56 -19.51 -5.60
CA LYS A 10 -16.24 -19.31 -6.25
C LYS A 10 -15.07 -19.40 -5.28
N PHE A 11 -15.23 -18.97 -4.04
CA PHE A 11 -14.20 -19.12 -3.01
C PHE A 11 -14.01 -20.59 -2.60
N SER A 12 -15.11 -21.35 -2.51
CA SER A 12 -15.06 -22.81 -2.30
C SER A 12 -14.34 -23.51 -3.46
N ALA A 13 -14.63 -23.14 -4.71
CA ALA A 13 -13.97 -23.74 -5.87
C ALA A 13 -12.47 -23.46 -5.93
N ALA A 14 -12.01 -22.24 -5.61
CA ALA A 14 -10.58 -21.91 -5.60
C ALA A 14 -9.82 -22.61 -4.48
N SER A 15 -10.40 -22.73 -3.27
CA SER A 15 -9.80 -23.55 -2.20
C SER A 15 -9.78 -25.02 -2.57
N LEU A 16 -10.85 -25.52 -3.22
CA LEU A 16 -10.94 -26.91 -3.67
C LEU A 16 -9.90 -27.24 -4.76
N ILE A 17 -9.62 -26.31 -5.69
CA ILE A 17 -8.58 -26.47 -6.74
C ILE A 17 -7.18 -26.49 -6.12
N VAL A 18 -6.93 -25.63 -5.13
CA VAL A 18 -5.66 -25.61 -4.41
C VAL A 18 -5.48 -26.91 -3.60
N ASP A 19 -6.51 -27.41 -2.94
CA ASP A 19 -6.42 -28.64 -2.17
C ASP A 19 -6.35 -29.91 -3.03
N THR A 20 -7.04 -29.96 -4.17
CA THR A 20 -6.90 -31.05 -5.16
C THR A 20 -5.50 -31.08 -5.77
N SER A 21 -4.89 -29.92 -6.05
CA SER A 21 -3.51 -29.87 -6.53
C SER A 21 -2.49 -30.39 -5.50
N LYS A 22 -2.70 -30.15 -4.21
CA LYS A 22 -1.85 -30.69 -3.13
C LYS A 22 -1.93 -32.21 -3.05
N ILE A 23 -3.15 -32.75 -3.15
CA ILE A 23 -3.37 -34.20 -3.13
C ILE A 23 -2.69 -34.85 -4.33
N LEU A 24 -2.84 -34.28 -5.54
CA LEU A 24 -2.21 -34.77 -6.76
C LEU A 24 -0.67 -34.75 -6.68
N ILE A 25 -0.09 -33.67 -6.15
CA ILE A 25 1.36 -33.56 -5.99
C ILE A 25 1.86 -34.60 -4.97
N PHE A 26 1.12 -34.81 -3.88
CA PHE A 26 1.46 -35.82 -2.88
C PHE A 26 1.39 -37.24 -3.43
N THR A 27 0.37 -37.57 -4.23
CA THR A 27 0.25 -38.88 -4.86
C THR A 27 1.37 -39.13 -5.85
N ILE A 28 1.78 -38.13 -6.64
CA ILE A 28 2.92 -38.22 -7.56
C ILE A 28 4.22 -38.52 -6.78
N TYR A 29 4.49 -37.80 -5.69
CA TYR A 29 5.69 -38.07 -4.87
C TYR A 29 5.66 -39.46 -4.25
N PHE A 30 4.52 -39.89 -3.75
CA PHE A 30 4.36 -41.23 -3.16
C PHE A 30 4.65 -42.32 -4.20
N ILE A 31 4.10 -42.18 -5.41
CA ILE A 31 4.34 -43.12 -6.52
C ILE A 31 5.82 -43.14 -6.91
N LEU A 32 6.48 -41.98 -7.00
CA LEU A 32 7.91 -41.90 -7.34
C LEU A 32 8.79 -42.58 -6.30
N ILE A 33 8.57 -42.30 -5.01
CA ILE A 33 9.34 -42.85 -3.89
C ILE A 33 9.13 -44.37 -3.76
N ALA A 34 7.87 -44.80 -3.77
CA ALA A 34 7.53 -46.22 -3.66
C ALA A 34 7.99 -47.00 -4.91
N GLY A 35 7.80 -46.42 -6.10
CA GLY A 35 8.20 -47.01 -7.37
C GLY A 35 9.71 -47.17 -7.50
N SER A 36 10.49 -46.13 -7.19
CA SER A 36 11.96 -46.21 -7.25
C SER A 36 12.52 -47.19 -6.22
N SER A 37 11.93 -47.25 -5.02
CA SER A 37 12.27 -48.23 -3.99
C SER A 37 12.00 -49.67 -4.45
N TYR A 38 10.85 -49.91 -5.08
CA TYR A 38 10.49 -51.21 -5.62
C TYR A 38 11.41 -51.65 -6.77
N VAL A 39 11.69 -50.76 -7.72
CA VAL A 39 12.59 -51.05 -8.85
C VAL A 39 14.00 -51.34 -8.36
N PHE A 40 14.49 -50.58 -7.38
CA PHE A 40 15.76 -50.84 -6.72
C PHE A 40 15.79 -52.24 -6.10
N TYR A 41 14.80 -52.58 -5.28
CA TYR A 41 14.72 -53.88 -4.61
C TYR A 41 14.70 -55.04 -5.62
N LYS A 42 13.87 -54.93 -6.67
CA LYS A 42 13.78 -55.94 -7.72
C LYS A 42 15.11 -56.11 -8.46
N SER A 43 15.77 -55.01 -8.80
CA SER A 43 17.08 -55.04 -9.47
C SER A 43 18.17 -55.63 -8.57
N TYR A 44 18.14 -55.30 -7.27
CA TYR A 44 19.07 -55.83 -6.27
C TYR A 44 18.96 -57.35 -6.12
N VAL A 45 17.74 -57.89 -6.04
CA VAL A 45 17.50 -59.34 -5.97
C VAL A 45 18.00 -60.02 -7.25
N ASN A 46 17.69 -59.48 -8.43
CA ASN A 46 18.15 -60.04 -9.71
C ASN A 46 19.68 -60.03 -9.84
N TYR A 47 20.32 -58.94 -9.43
CA TYR A 47 21.78 -58.83 -9.41
C TYR A 47 22.40 -59.89 -8.51
N ASN A 48 21.89 -60.07 -7.30
CA ASN A 48 22.38 -61.09 -6.36
C ASN A 48 22.16 -62.51 -6.86
N THR A 49 21.02 -62.80 -7.51
CA THR A 49 20.76 -64.10 -8.14
C THR A 49 21.77 -64.42 -9.23
N LEU A 50 22.10 -63.45 -10.09
CA LEU A 50 23.12 -63.57 -11.14
C LEU A 50 24.55 -63.62 -10.57
N ASN A 51 24.78 -63.03 -9.41
CA ASN A 51 26.09 -62.97 -8.76
C ASN A 51 26.39 -64.13 -7.81
N ASN A 52 25.36 -64.87 -7.39
CA ASN A 52 25.52 -66.04 -6.54
C ASN A 52 26.36 -67.10 -7.24
N THR A 53 27.52 -67.41 -6.65
CA THR A 53 28.49 -68.38 -7.14
C THR A 53 27.90 -69.78 -7.31
N HIS A 54 26.92 -70.16 -6.48
CA HIS A 54 26.25 -71.45 -6.58
C HIS A 54 25.35 -71.53 -7.83
N ASN A 55 24.57 -70.48 -8.10
CA ASN A 55 23.73 -70.40 -9.29
C ASN A 55 24.57 -70.27 -10.56
N TYR A 56 25.63 -69.48 -10.51
CA TYR A 56 26.57 -69.33 -11.63
C TYR A 56 27.29 -70.65 -11.93
N ALA A 57 27.71 -71.40 -10.90
CA ALA A 57 28.29 -72.73 -11.07
C ALA A 57 27.28 -73.71 -11.64
N ALA A 58 26.02 -73.70 -11.20
CA ALA A 58 24.96 -74.55 -11.74
C ALA A 58 24.69 -74.27 -13.23
N VAL A 59 24.62 -72.99 -13.63
CA VAL A 59 24.46 -72.59 -15.04
C VAL A 59 25.68 -72.99 -15.87
N MET A 60 26.89 -72.81 -15.36
CA MET A 60 28.12 -73.22 -16.05
C MET A 60 28.27 -74.74 -16.16
N GLN A 61 27.75 -75.50 -15.18
CA GLN A 61 27.71 -76.96 -15.20
C GLN A 61 26.71 -77.48 -16.25
N GLN A 62 25.54 -76.85 -16.40
CA GLN A 62 24.57 -77.20 -17.45
C GLN A 62 25.11 -76.94 -18.86
N VAL A 63 25.99 -75.95 -19.01
CA VAL A 63 26.60 -75.52 -20.28
C VAL A 63 27.96 -76.21 -20.53
N ALA A 64 28.35 -77.19 -19.68
CA ALA A 64 29.67 -77.82 -19.73
C ALA A 64 30.00 -78.53 -21.06
N HIS A 65 29.00 -78.98 -21.80
CA HIS A 65 29.11 -79.69 -23.08
C HIS A 65 29.32 -78.78 -24.30
N LEU A 66 29.18 -77.45 -24.13
CA LEU A 66 29.29 -76.49 -25.23
C LEU A 66 30.75 -76.10 -25.55
N ASP A 67 30.98 -75.62 -26.77
CA ASP A 67 32.28 -75.17 -27.24
C ASP A 67 32.77 -73.91 -26.47
N LYS A 68 34.07 -73.65 -26.54
CA LYS A 68 34.74 -72.54 -25.86
C LYS A 68 34.16 -71.18 -26.26
N ILE A 69 33.71 -71.04 -27.51
CA ILE A 69 33.09 -69.81 -28.03
C ILE A 69 31.73 -69.56 -27.37
N ASP A 70 30.86 -70.57 -27.28
CA ASP A 70 29.53 -70.45 -26.67
C ASP A 70 29.61 -70.11 -25.17
N LYS A 71 30.57 -70.72 -24.46
CA LYS A 71 30.84 -70.39 -23.04
C LYS A 71 31.33 -68.96 -22.85
N ALA A 72 32.10 -68.42 -23.79
CA ALA A 72 32.52 -67.01 -23.74
C ALA A 72 31.34 -66.06 -24.00
N PHE A 73 30.44 -66.42 -24.91
CA PHE A 73 29.22 -65.67 -25.19
C PHE A 73 28.29 -65.62 -23.97
N ILE A 74 28.02 -66.77 -23.34
CA ILE A 74 27.16 -66.85 -22.14
C ILE A 74 27.76 -66.06 -20.97
N ARG A 75 29.09 -66.11 -20.77
CA ARG A 75 29.76 -65.28 -19.76
C ARG A 75 29.59 -63.79 -20.04
N LYS A 76 29.69 -63.38 -21.30
CA LYS A 76 29.48 -61.99 -21.72
C LYS A 76 28.04 -61.56 -21.49
N ASP A 77 27.04 -62.38 -21.84
CA ASP A 77 25.62 -62.08 -21.62
C ASP A 77 25.27 -61.93 -20.13
N ILE A 78 25.75 -62.84 -19.28
CA ILE A 78 25.56 -62.74 -17.82
C ILE A 78 26.20 -61.46 -17.27
N GLN A 79 27.39 -61.10 -17.76
CA GLN A 79 28.06 -59.87 -17.35
C GLN A 79 27.29 -58.63 -17.80
N THR A 80 26.79 -58.60 -19.05
CA THR A 80 25.93 -57.53 -19.55
C THR A 80 24.67 -57.38 -18.71
N ARG A 81 23.99 -58.47 -18.36
CA ARG A 81 22.80 -58.44 -17.48
C ARG A 81 23.12 -57.93 -16.08
N LYS A 82 24.29 -58.29 -15.51
CA LYS A 82 24.74 -57.75 -14.22
C LYS A 82 24.94 -56.24 -14.28
N ASP A 83 25.54 -55.75 -15.36
CA ASP A 83 25.79 -54.32 -15.55
C ASP A 83 24.48 -53.56 -15.79
N GLU A 84 23.52 -54.12 -16.54
CA GLU A 84 22.16 -53.59 -16.66
C GLU A 84 21.47 -53.45 -15.29
N GLN A 85 21.51 -54.48 -14.43
CA GLN A 85 20.91 -54.40 -13.09
C GLN A 85 21.59 -53.34 -12.21
N LYS A 86 22.92 -53.16 -12.32
CA LYS A 86 23.64 -52.08 -11.62
C LYS A 86 23.17 -50.70 -12.08
N ILE A 87 23.01 -50.50 -13.38
CA ILE A 87 22.54 -49.22 -13.94
C ILE A 87 21.12 -48.91 -13.44
N ILE A 88 20.22 -49.90 -13.45
CA ILE A 88 18.85 -49.76 -12.95
C ILE A 88 18.84 -49.41 -11.44
N MET A 89 19.76 -50.00 -10.67
CA MET A 89 19.89 -49.76 -9.24
C MET A 89 20.36 -48.33 -8.95
N ILE A 90 21.39 -47.85 -9.66
CA ILE A 90 21.91 -46.48 -9.52
C ILE A 90 20.85 -45.45 -9.93
N THR A 91 20.20 -45.66 -11.07
CA THR A 91 19.14 -44.75 -11.56
C THR A 91 17.96 -44.68 -10.58
N SER A 92 17.58 -45.80 -9.97
CA SER A 92 16.54 -45.84 -8.94
C SER A 92 16.91 -45.03 -7.68
N ILE A 93 18.18 -45.07 -7.25
CA ILE A 93 18.66 -44.23 -6.13
C ILE A 93 18.59 -42.75 -6.49
N ILE A 94 19.02 -42.37 -7.70
CA ILE A 94 18.99 -40.97 -8.15
C ILE A 94 17.55 -40.44 -8.17
N VAL A 95 16.61 -41.19 -8.72
CA VAL A 95 15.19 -40.82 -8.75
C VAL A 95 14.64 -40.67 -7.33
N PHE A 96 14.99 -41.57 -6.42
CA PHE A 96 14.58 -41.49 -5.01
C PHE A 96 15.09 -40.23 -4.32
N LEU A 97 16.38 -39.88 -4.52
CA LEU A 97 16.99 -38.69 -3.94
C LEU A 97 16.39 -37.40 -4.50
N LEU A 98 16.12 -37.35 -5.81
CA LEU A 98 15.45 -36.21 -6.44
C LEU A 98 14.03 -36.02 -5.91
N ALA A 99 13.28 -37.12 -5.73
CA ALA A 99 11.93 -37.08 -5.16
C ALA A 99 11.94 -36.53 -3.72
N LEU A 100 12.92 -36.95 -2.89
CA LEU A 100 13.09 -36.43 -1.53
C LEU A 100 13.46 -34.94 -1.52
N PHE A 101 14.36 -34.51 -2.41
CA PHE A 101 14.75 -33.10 -2.52
C PHE A 101 13.56 -32.22 -2.88
N MET A 102 12.79 -32.61 -3.88
CA MET A 102 11.59 -31.89 -4.30
C MET A 102 10.52 -31.88 -3.20
N PHE A 103 10.35 -32.99 -2.46
CA PHE A 103 9.45 -33.06 -1.32
C PHE A 103 9.85 -32.12 -0.18
N SER A 104 11.14 -31.98 0.10
CA SER A 104 11.64 -31.02 1.11
C SER A 104 11.35 -29.57 0.72
N ARG A 105 11.46 -29.24 -0.57
CA ARG A 105 11.24 -27.86 -1.08
C ARG A 105 9.79 -27.48 -1.28
N ARG A 106 8.85 -28.44 -1.22
CA ARG A 106 7.42 -28.21 -1.52
C ARG A 106 6.79 -27.10 -0.68
N GLY A 107 7.12 -27.05 0.62
CA GLY A 107 6.52 -26.08 1.56
C GLY A 107 6.88 -24.65 1.19
N TYR A 108 8.15 -24.42 0.88
CA TYR A 108 8.67 -23.11 0.48
C TYR A 108 8.03 -22.61 -0.83
N ILE A 109 7.95 -23.46 -1.85
CA ILE A 109 7.35 -23.09 -3.14
C ILE A 109 5.86 -22.76 -2.97
N PHE A 110 5.15 -23.51 -2.12
CA PHE A 110 3.74 -23.29 -1.89
C PHE A 110 3.46 -22.00 -1.11
N GLU A 111 4.24 -21.72 -0.06
CA GLU A 111 4.14 -20.44 0.67
C GLU A 111 4.45 -19.25 -0.24
N TYR A 112 5.50 -19.36 -1.06
CA TYR A 112 5.87 -18.32 -2.01
C TYR A 112 4.73 -18.00 -2.98
N ILE A 113 4.13 -19.02 -3.60
CA ILE A 113 2.98 -18.84 -4.51
C ILE A 113 1.78 -18.25 -3.77
N LYS A 114 1.52 -18.67 -2.53
CA LYS A 114 0.38 -18.16 -1.73
C LYS A 114 0.55 -16.67 -1.40
N LEU A 115 1.74 -16.27 -0.97
CA LEU A 115 2.07 -14.88 -0.65
C LEU A 115 1.97 -13.96 -1.87
N GLU A 116 2.49 -14.39 -3.02
CA GLU A 116 2.43 -13.64 -4.28
C GLU A 116 0.97 -13.38 -4.71
N ASN A 117 0.11 -14.39 -4.60
CA ASN A 117 -1.32 -14.25 -4.91
C ASN A 117 -2.06 -13.33 -3.94
N GLN A 118 -1.70 -13.33 -2.64
CA GLN A 118 -2.30 -12.44 -1.65
C GLN A 118 -1.87 -10.98 -1.86
N ASN A 119 -0.59 -10.74 -2.15
CA ASN A 119 -0.07 -9.40 -2.44
C ASN A 119 -0.73 -8.83 -3.69
N LEU A 120 -0.87 -9.63 -4.75
CA LEU A 120 -1.59 -9.22 -5.95
C LEU A 120 -3.05 -8.88 -5.61
N LYS A 121 -3.71 -9.70 -4.79
CA LYS A 121 -5.09 -9.43 -4.37
C LYS A 121 -5.24 -8.12 -3.59
N ARG A 122 -4.31 -7.80 -2.70
CA ARG A 122 -4.31 -6.52 -1.96
C ARG A 122 -4.12 -5.33 -2.88
N LEU A 123 -3.13 -5.39 -3.78
CA LEU A 123 -2.92 -4.34 -4.79
C LEU A 123 -4.18 -4.11 -5.65
N LEU A 124 -4.95 -5.17 -5.91
CA LEU A 124 -6.22 -5.07 -6.64
C LEU A 124 -7.33 -4.41 -5.81
N GLU A 125 -7.42 -4.70 -4.51
CA GLU A 125 -8.37 -4.06 -3.59
C GLU A 125 -8.06 -2.55 -3.45
N ASP A 126 -6.77 -2.19 -3.39
CA ASP A 126 -6.33 -0.79 -3.33
C ASP A 126 -6.69 -0.04 -4.63
N ILE A 127 -6.53 -0.66 -5.80
CA ILE A 127 -6.92 -0.08 -7.09
C ILE A 127 -8.45 0.00 -7.25
N GLU A 128 -9.21 -0.95 -6.70
CA GLU A 128 -10.70 -0.91 -6.70
C GLU A 128 -11.26 0.28 -5.90
N SER A 129 -10.50 0.81 -4.93
CA SER A 129 -10.91 2.00 -4.18
C SER A 129 -10.79 3.30 -5.00
N CYS A 130 -10.14 3.26 -6.17
CA CYS A 130 -10.02 4.41 -7.05
C CYS A 130 -11.31 4.61 -7.89
N PRO A 131 -11.82 5.85 -8.06
CA PRO A 131 -13.17 6.10 -8.57
C PRO A 131 -13.33 5.98 -10.10
N ASN A 132 -12.40 5.34 -10.82
CA ASN A 132 -12.46 5.23 -12.28
C ASN A 132 -13.00 3.87 -12.73
N HIS A 133 -14.33 3.82 -12.87
CA HIS A 133 -15.18 2.63 -13.06
C HIS A 133 -14.93 1.84 -14.36
N GLU A 134 -14.33 2.46 -15.38
CA GLU A 134 -14.13 1.86 -16.71
C GLU A 134 -12.86 0.98 -16.78
N LYS A 135 -11.76 1.44 -16.18
CA LYS A 135 -10.46 0.76 -16.23
C LYS A 135 -10.36 -0.38 -15.22
N THR A 136 -11.07 -0.30 -14.09
CA THR A 136 -11.26 -1.43 -13.17
C THR A 136 -11.96 -2.61 -13.84
N HIS A 137 -12.91 -2.35 -14.75
CA HIS A 137 -13.60 -3.39 -15.50
C HIS A 137 -12.67 -4.06 -16.54
N LYS A 138 -11.87 -3.27 -17.27
CA LYS A 138 -10.88 -3.77 -18.24
C LYS A 138 -9.78 -4.59 -17.56
N LEU A 139 -9.29 -4.12 -16.41
CA LEU A 139 -8.33 -4.83 -15.56
C LEU A 139 -8.90 -6.17 -15.05
N LYS A 140 -10.16 -6.21 -14.62
CA LYS A 140 -10.86 -7.47 -14.26
C LYS A 140 -10.94 -8.46 -15.43
N MET A 141 -11.12 -7.98 -16.66
CA MET A 141 -11.17 -8.86 -17.84
C MET A 141 -9.80 -9.45 -18.18
N VAL A 142 -8.75 -8.63 -18.18
CA VAL A 142 -7.37 -9.05 -18.49
C VAL A 142 -6.83 -10.02 -17.42
N LEU A 143 -7.10 -9.74 -16.13
CA LEU A 143 -6.72 -10.64 -15.03
C LEU A 143 -7.41 -12.00 -15.09
N LYS A 144 -8.65 -12.04 -15.58
CA LYS A 144 -9.40 -13.29 -15.77
C LYS A 144 -8.78 -14.19 -16.85
N GLN A 145 -8.03 -13.60 -17.80
CA GLN A 145 -7.35 -14.32 -18.88
C GLN A 145 -5.98 -14.88 -18.48
N LYS A 146 -5.49 -14.63 -17.24
CA LYS A 146 -4.18 -15.11 -16.73
C LYS A 146 -2.97 -14.71 -17.60
N ASN A 147 -3.11 -13.72 -18.49
CA ASN A 147 -2.00 -13.21 -19.29
C ASN A 147 -1.19 -12.19 -18.48
N ARG A 148 -0.07 -12.65 -17.89
CA ARG A 148 0.77 -11.81 -17.03
C ARG A 148 1.32 -10.59 -17.78
N ALA A 149 1.74 -10.76 -19.03
CA ALA A 149 2.32 -9.67 -19.82
C ALA A 149 1.33 -8.52 -20.03
N GLU A 150 0.11 -8.85 -20.45
CA GLU A 150 -0.97 -7.87 -20.69
C GLU A 150 -1.45 -7.22 -19.40
N THR A 151 -1.39 -7.95 -18.27
CA THR A 151 -1.68 -7.38 -16.95
C THR A 151 -0.62 -6.33 -16.56
N TYR A 152 0.66 -6.63 -16.77
CA TYR A 152 1.74 -5.68 -16.47
C TYR A 152 1.69 -4.43 -17.36
N GLU A 153 1.37 -4.61 -18.65
CA GLU A 153 1.22 -3.51 -19.59
C GLU A 153 0.08 -2.57 -19.20
N LEU A 154 -1.10 -3.12 -18.91
CA LEU A 154 -2.25 -2.35 -18.44
C LEU A 154 -1.98 -1.66 -17.10
N MET A 155 -1.27 -2.32 -16.19
CA MET A 155 -0.89 -1.74 -14.90
C MET A 155 0.07 -0.56 -15.07
N SER A 156 1.04 -0.68 -15.98
CA SER A 156 1.97 0.41 -16.30
C SER A 156 1.25 1.61 -16.91
N GLU A 157 0.26 1.37 -17.79
CA GLU A 157 -0.55 2.44 -18.40
C GLU A 157 -1.36 3.20 -17.34
N ILE A 158 -2.02 2.48 -16.43
CA ILE A 158 -2.79 3.08 -15.34
C ILE A 158 -1.89 3.91 -14.42
N ILE A 159 -0.71 3.39 -14.06
CA ILE A 159 0.23 4.12 -13.18
C ILE A 159 0.70 5.41 -13.85
N ALA A 160 1.06 5.37 -15.14
CA ALA A 160 1.51 6.55 -15.87
C ALA A 160 0.42 7.63 -15.94
N GLU A 161 -0.83 7.25 -16.19
CA GLU A 161 -1.96 8.17 -16.21
C GLU A 161 -2.26 8.74 -14.81
N LEU A 162 -2.20 7.93 -13.76
CA LEU A 162 -2.37 8.40 -12.38
C LEU A 162 -1.29 9.43 -12.01
N GLN A 163 -0.05 9.18 -12.39
CA GLN A 163 1.04 10.12 -12.20
C GLN A 163 0.80 11.42 -12.97
N GLN A 164 0.33 11.34 -14.21
CA GLN A 164 -0.01 12.52 -15.00
C GLN A 164 -1.14 13.33 -14.36
N ASN A 165 -2.22 12.67 -13.93
CA ASN A 165 -3.36 13.33 -13.27
C ASN A 165 -2.94 13.97 -11.95
N GLN A 166 -2.07 13.31 -11.18
CA GLN A 166 -1.51 13.87 -9.96
C GLN A 166 -0.68 15.13 -10.25
N GLN A 167 0.20 15.08 -11.25
CA GLN A 167 0.98 16.24 -11.67
C GLN A 167 0.10 17.42 -12.10
N LEU A 168 -0.96 17.16 -12.87
CA LEU A 168 -1.92 18.18 -13.28
C LEU A 168 -2.67 18.78 -12.09
N ALA A 169 -3.06 17.95 -11.12
CA ALA A 169 -3.70 18.42 -9.89
C ALA A 169 -2.76 19.29 -9.05
N ASP A 170 -1.49 18.88 -8.92
CA ASP A 170 -0.48 19.63 -8.19
C ASP A 170 -0.17 20.98 -8.86
N GLU A 171 -0.09 21.02 -10.19
CA GLU A 171 0.11 22.25 -10.95
C GLU A 171 -1.09 23.19 -10.83
N ALA A 172 -2.31 22.64 -10.87
CA ALA A 172 -3.54 23.42 -10.64
C ALA A 172 -3.57 24.02 -9.23
N ASN A 173 -3.18 23.25 -8.21
CA ASN A 173 -3.10 23.73 -6.82
C ASN A 173 -2.06 24.85 -6.66
N LYS A 174 -0.87 24.70 -7.25
CA LYS A 174 0.15 25.76 -7.24
C LYS A 174 -0.36 27.03 -7.91
N THR A 175 -1.01 26.89 -9.07
CA THR A 175 -1.57 28.03 -9.81
C THR A 175 -2.67 28.72 -9.01
N LYS A 176 -3.59 27.96 -8.40
CA LYS A 176 -4.62 28.48 -7.49
C LYS A 176 -4.01 29.30 -6.35
N SER A 177 -2.95 28.78 -5.74
CA SER A 177 -2.27 29.41 -4.61
C SER A 177 -1.60 30.72 -5.00
N LEU A 178 -0.87 30.72 -6.12
CA LEU A 178 -0.23 31.91 -6.65
C LEU A 178 -1.25 32.99 -7.02
N PHE A 179 -2.37 32.58 -7.64
CA PHE A 179 -3.46 33.48 -7.97
C PHE A 179 -4.04 34.15 -6.71
N LEU A 180 -4.37 33.36 -5.67
CA LEU A 180 -4.91 33.89 -4.42
C LEU A 180 -3.93 34.83 -3.70
N ALA A 181 -2.64 34.47 -3.67
CA ALA A 181 -1.58 35.32 -3.12
C ALA A 181 -1.50 36.69 -3.83
N ASN A 182 -1.47 36.68 -5.17
CA ASN A 182 -1.40 37.90 -5.97
C ASN A 182 -2.65 38.77 -5.80
N MET A 183 -3.84 38.17 -5.89
CA MET A 183 -5.10 38.88 -5.70
C MET A 183 -5.20 39.51 -4.30
N SER A 184 -4.72 38.83 -3.26
CA SER A 184 -4.70 39.42 -1.92
C SER A 184 -3.82 40.67 -1.86
N HIS A 185 -2.63 40.66 -2.46
CA HIS A 185 -1.76 41.84 -2.52
C HIS A 185 -2.39 43.00 -3.31
N GLU A 186 -3.02 42.70 -4.45
CA GLU A 186 -3.69 43.71 -5.28
C GLU A 186 -4.92 44.31 -4.62
N ILE A 187 -5.64 43.56 -3.77
CA ILE A 187 -6.80 44.09 -3.03
C ILE A 187 -6.37 44.77 -1.71
N ARG A 188 -5.34 44.27 -1.03
CA ARG A 188 -4.84 44.84 0.23
C ARG A 188 -4.32 46.26 0.05
N THR A 189 -3.63 46.55 -1.06
CA THR A 189 -3.06 47.87 -1.34
C THR A 189 -4.11 48.99 -1.38
N PRO A 190 -5.19 48.91 -2.19
CA PRO A 190 -6.24 49.91 -2.20
C PRO A 190 -7.03 49.94 -0.89
N LEU A 191 -7.28 48.80 -0.24
CA LEU A 191 -7.98 48.77 1.06
C LEU A 191 -7.21 49.47 2.17
N ASN A 192 -5.90 49.26 2.27
CA ASN A 192 -5.05 49.97 3.22
C ASN A 192 -5.05 51.48 2.94
N GLY A 193 -5.15 51.88 1.66
CA GLY A 193 -5.39 53.27 1.27
C GLY A 193 -6.71 53.81 1.83
N ILE A 194 -7.82 53.10 1.62
CA ILE A 194 -9.15 53.49 2.13
C ILE A 194 -9.15 53.58 3.66
N VAL A 195 -8.57 52.60 4.37
CA VAL A 195 -8.42 52.63 5.83
C VAL A 195 -7.54 53.81 6.29
N GLY A 196 -6.47 54.12 5.55
CA GLY A 196 -5.61 55.27 5.82
C GLY A 196 -6.35 56.60 5.66
N PHE A 197 -7.04 56.79 4.53
CA PHE A 197 -7.79 58.03 4.26
C PHE A 197 -8.96 58.22 5.20
N THR A 198 -9.69 57.16 5.57
CA THR A 198 -10.75 57.25 6.58
C THR A 198 -10.19 57.65 7.95
N LYS A 199 -9.02 57.13 8.37
CA LYS A 199 -8.34 57.61 9.57
C LYS A 199 -7.97 59.10 9.49
N PHE A 200 -7.46 59.57 8.36
CA PHE A 200 -7.18 61.00 8.16
C PHE A 200 -8.45 61.86 8.19
N LEU A 201 -9.52 61.45 7.50
CA LEU A 201 -10.80 62.18 7.52
C LEU A 201 -11.37 62.29 8.94
N THR A 202 -11.24 61.23 9.74
CA THR A 202 -11.69 61.24 11.15
C THR A 202 -10.94 62.27 12.00
N SER A 203 -9.74 62.72 11.57
CA SER A 203 -8.96 63.77 12.23
C SER A 203 -9.28 65.19 11.75
N THR A 204 -10.22 65.35 10.81
CA THR A 204 -10.69 66.64 10.29
C THR A 204 -12.07 67.02 10.86
N GLU A 205 -12.51 68.26 10.67
CA GLU A 205 -13.88 68.67 11.00
C GLU A 205 -14.87 68.00 10.04
N LEU A 206 -15.65 67.06 10.57
CA LEU A 206 -16.72 66.35 9.86
C LEU A 206 -18.06 66.69 10.50
N SER A 207 -19.12 66.74 9.70
CA SER A 207 -20.49 66.70 10.24
C SER A 207 -20.78 65.34 10.87
N GLU A 208 -21.79 65.27 11.74
CA GLU A 208 -22.19 64.02 12.41
C GLU A 208 -22.52 62.90 11.38
N GLU A 209 -23.24 63.25 10.32
CA GLU A 209 -23.59 62.34 9.22
C GLU A 209 -22.34 61.86 8.43
N GLN A 210 -21.38 62.76 8.18
CA GLN A 210 -20.12 62.40 7.52
C GLN A 210 -19.25 61.49 8.39
N HIS A 211 -19.25 61.70 9.71
CA HIS A 211 -18.54 60.84 10.65
C HIS A 211 -19.09 59.41 10.63
N ASP A 212 -20.42 59.26 10.57
CA ASP A 212 -21.06 57.94 10.45
C ASP A 212 -20.73 57.26 9.12
N PHE A 213 -20.71 57.99 7.99
CA PHE A 213 -20.27 57.43 6.71
C PHE A 213 -18.81 56.94 6.75
N VAL A 214 -17.89 57.75 7.29
CA VAL A 214 -16.47 57.37 7.42
C VAL A 214 -16.31 56.13 8.30
N LYS A 215 -17.07 56.04 9.38
CA LYS A 215 -17.08 54.88 10.28
C LYS A 215 -17.55 53.61 9.58
N ILE A 216 -18.61 53.69 8.77
CA ILE A 216 -19.13 52.57 7.98
C ILE A 216 -18.09 52.12 6.94
N ILE A 217 -17.53 53.05 6.16
CA ILE A 217 -16.51 52.74 5.14
C ILE A 217 -15.30 52.05 5.76
N ARG A 218 -14.82 52.56 6.91
CA ARG A 218 -13.69 51.97 7.63
C ARG A 218 -13.99 50.55 8.08
N LYS A 219 -15.14 50.35 8.75
CA LYS A 219 -15.58 49.03 9.22
C LYS A 219 -15.65 48.04 8.05
N SER A 220 -16.32 48.40 6.95
CA SER A 220 -16.43 47.52 5.78
C SER A 220 -15.08 47.19 5.13
N SER A 221 -14.13 48.13 5.15
CA SER A 221 -12.78 47.92 4.63
C SER A 221 -11.97 46.95 5.51
N GLU A 222 -12.08 47.09 6.83
CA GLU A 222 -11.45 46.19 7.81
C GLU A 222 -12.06 44.78 7.73
N ASP A 223 -13.38 44.66 7.60
CA ASP A 223 -14.08 43.40 7.43
C ASP A 223 -13.64 42.69 6.12
N LEU A 224 -13.51 43.43 5.01
CA LEU A 224 -13.04 42.87 3.73
C LEU A 224 -11.57 42.41 3.79
N LEU A 225 -10.69 43.17 4.45
CA LEU A 225 -9.30 42.77 4.69
C LEU A 225 -9.24 41.46 5.48
N SER A 226 -10.09 41.31 6.50
CA SER A 226 -10.19 40.09 7.31
C SER A 226 -10.61 38.89 6.45
N ILE A 227 -11.65 39.02 5.63
CA ILE A 227 -12.12 37.97 4.71
C ILE A 227 -11.00 37.53 3.76
N ILE A 228 -10.28 38.48 3.17
CA ILE A 228 -9.19 38.19 2.24
C ILE A 228 -8.05 37.44 2.93
N ASN A 229 -7.67 37.87 4.14
CA ASN A 229 -6.64 37.19 4.92
C ASN A 229 -7.06 35.76 5.27
N ASN A 230 -8.33 35.54 5.62
CA ASN A 230 -8.86 34.20 5.90
C ASN A 230 -8.84 33.30 4.66
N ILE A 231 -9.16 33.82 3.47
CA ILE A 231 -9.08 33.06 2.21
C ILE A 231 -7.63 32.64 1.91
N LEU A 232 -6.66 33.54 2.14
CA LEU A 232 -5.25 33.20 2.00
C LEU A 232 -4.81 32.11 2.97
N ASP A 233 -5.20 32.23 4.24
CA ASP A 233 -4.84 31.25 5.27
C ASP A 233 -5.40 29.86 4.95
N ILE A 234 -6.65 29.78 4.49
CA ILE A 234 -7.24 28.52 3.99
C ILE A 234 -6.42 27.96 2.84
N SER A 235 -6.03 28.80 1.87
CA SER A 235 -5.19 28.35 0.76
C SER A 235 -3.83 27.82 1.22
N LYS A 236 -3.18 28.42 2.23
CA LYS A 236 -1.92 27.89 2.77
C LYS A 236 -2.12 26.54 3.47
N ILE A 237 -3.21 26.39 4.21
CA ILE A 237 -3.59 25.14 4.88
C ILE A 237 -3.83 24.01 3.87
N GLU A 238 -4.61 24.28 2.82
CA GLU A 238 -4.92 23.27 1.78
C GLU A 238 -3.68 22.71 1.09
N ASN A 239 -2.62 23.51 0.96
CA ASN A 239 -1.37 23.09 0.34
C ASN A 239 -0.33 22.57 1.34
N GLY A 240 -0.65 22.47 2.64
CA GLY A 240 0.30 22.04 3.67
C GLY A 240 1.46 23.01 3.93
N HIS A 241 1.36 24.27 3.49
CA HIS A 241 2.41 25.29 3.66
C HIS A 241 2.22 26.12 4.94
N VAL A 242 1.67 25.52 5.99
CA VAL A 242 1.51 26.19 7.28
C VAL A 242 2.70 25.84 8.15
N GLU A 243 3.60 26.78 8.30
CA GLU A 243 4.65 26.73 9.32
C GLU A 243 4.07 27.27 10.62
N LEU A 244 4.15 26.48 11.68
CA LEU A 244 3.80 26.90 13.03
C LEU A 244 5.06 27.42 13.72
N GLU A 245 4.95 28.57 14.35
CA GLU A 245 6.03 29.09 15.19
C GLU A 245 5.97 28.41 16.56
N GLU A 246 7.09 27.87 17.07
CA GLU A 246 7.13 27.32 18.42
C GLU A 246 7.93 28.24 19.34
N ILE A 247 7.23 29.14 20.04
CA ILE A 247 7.81 30.04 21.03
C ILE A 247 7.20 29.81 22.41
N TYR A 248 7.97 30.15 23.44
CA TYR A 248 7.48 30.17 24.82
C TYR A 248 6.75 31.49 25.09
N PHE A 249 5.47 31.42 25.46
CA PHE A 249 4.66 32.61 25.75
C PHE A 249 3.83 32.45 27.03
N ASN A 250 3.45 33.58 27.63
CA ASN A 250 2.55 33.63 28.78
C ASN A 250 1.09 33.65 28.28
N PRO A 251 0.31 32.58 28.50
CA PRO A 251 -1.08 32.53 28.04
C PRO A 251 -1.99 33.53 28.73
N MET A 252 -1.68 33.93 29.98
CA MET A 252 -2.47 34.92 30.71
C MET A 252 -2.45 36.26 29.96
N GLU A 253 -1.25 36.77 29.66
CA GLU A 253 -1.06 38.03 28.97
C GLU A 253 -1.63 37.99 27.55
N GLU A 254 -1.40 36.90 26.79
CA GLU A 254 -1.87 36.85 25.41
C GLU A 254 -3.39 36.75 25.32
N PHE A 255 -4.05 35.99 26.21
CA PHE A 255 -5.49 35.78 26.16
C PHE A 255 -6.28 36.93 26.79
N GLU A 256 -5.80 37.56 27.87
CA GLU A 256 -6.45 38.75 28.44
C GLU A 256 -6.60 39.86 27.38
N ASN A 257 -5.55 40.12 26.61
CA ASN A 257 -5.58 41.11 25.53
C ASN A 257 -6.67 40.83 24.48
N VAL A 258 -6.93 39.56 24.17
CA VAL A 258 -8.00 39.17 23.24
C VAL A 258 -9.36 39.42 23.85
N ILE A 259 -9.57 39.01 25.10
CA ILE A 259 -10.85 39.15 25.81
C ILE A 259 -11.21 40.63 26.00
N GLU A 260 -10.27 41.48 26.41
CA GLU A 260 -10.49 42.92 26.59
C GLU A 260 -10.99 43.57 25.29
N SER A 261 -10.44 43.18 24.15
CA SER A 261 -10.84 43.73 22.85
C SER A 261 -12.28 43.37 22.44
N TYR A 262 -12.84 42.29 22.99
CA TYR A 262 -14.20 41.83 22.72
C TYR A 262 -15.21 42.15 23.83
N ALA A 263 -14.76 42.46 25.05
CA ALA A 263 -15.64 42.82 26.17
C ALA A 263 -16.59 43.98 25.83
N ALA A 264 -16.08 45.02 25.15
CA ALA A 264 -16.89 46.16 24.71
C ALA A 264 -17.95 45.77 23.66
N ASN A 265 -17.68 44.75 22.84
CA ASN A 265 -18.63 44.26 21.83
C ASN A 265 -19.67 43.33 22.46
N ALA A 266 -19.28 42.49 23.41
CA ALA A 266 -20.18 41.62 24.17
C ALA A 266 -21.18 42.46 25.00
N SER A 267 -20.70 43.50 25.70
CA SER A 267 -21.55 44.41 26.47
C SER A 267 -22.58 45.14 25.59
N LYS A 268 -22.20 45.60 24.39
CA LYS A 268 -23.15 46.19 23.42
C LYS A 268 -24.24 45.21 22.95
N LYS A 269 -23.97 43.91 23.03
CA LYS A 269 -24.91 42.84 22.68
C LYS A 269 -25.62 42.26 23.90
N ASP A 270 -25.41 42.83 25.09
CA ASP A 270 -25.96 42.35 26.37
C ASP A 270 -25.58 40.88 26.69
N ILE A 271 -24.35 40.50 26.32
CA ILE A 271 -23.79 39.16 26.54
C ILE A 271 -22.86 39.20 27.76
N ASP A 272 -23.11 38.33 28.73
CA ASP A 272 -22.20 38.09 29.86
C ASP A 272 -20.95 37.36 29.36
N PHE A 273 -19.79 38.02 29.46
CA PHE A 273 -18.53 37.55 28.91
C PHE A 273 -17.45 37.62 29.98
N SER A 274 -16.98 36.45 30.42
CA SER A 274 -15.98 36.31 31.48
C SER A 274 -14.85 35.40 31.04
N LEU A 275 -13.65 35.69 31.52
CA LEU A 275 -12.46 34.88 31.33
C LEU A 275 -12.13 34.17 32.64
N TRP A 276 -11.94 32.86 32.57
CA TRP A 276 -11.39 32.07 33.66
C TRP A 276 -10.19 31.28 33.14
N ILE A 277 -9.03 31.54 33.73
CA ILE A 277 -7.78 30.83 33.44
C ILE A 277 -7.34 30.15 34.74
N ASP A 278 -6.97 28.87 34.66
CA ASP A 278 -6.46 28.14 35.81
C ASP A 278 -5.18 28.83 36.33
N PRO A 279 -5.10 29.18 37.64
CA PRO A 279 -3.94 29.85 38.23
C PRO A 279 -2.60 29.14 37.99
N LEU A 280 -2.61 27.84 37.71
CA LEU A 280 -1.41 27.08 37.34
C LEU A 280 -0.67 27.70 36.13
N PHE A 281 -1.41 28.30 35.19
CA PHE A 281 -0.83 28.93 33.99
C PHE A 281 -0.18 30.30 34.26
N SER A 282 -0.36 30.90 35.44
CA SER A 282 0.28 32.18 35.79
C SER A 282 1.81 32.08 35.97
N THR A 283 2.33 30.87 36.15
CA THR A 283 3.76 30.60 36.37
C THR A 283 4.40 29.74 35.28
N LEU A 284 3.62 29.34 34.26
CA LEU A 284 4.04 28.42 33.22
C LEU A 284 4.04 29.12 31.85
N LEU A 285 5.16 28.98 31.13
CA LEU A 285 5.23 29.36 29.72
C LEU A 285 4.79 28.19 28.85
N LEU A 286 3.90 28.45 27.90
CA LEU A 286 3.47 27.47 26.91
C LEU A 286 4.36 27.55 25.67
N ARG A 287 4.74 26.40 25.12
CA ARG A 287 5.45 26.31 23.85
C ARG A 287 4.44 26.09 22.72
N SER A 288 4.17 27.12 21.92
CA SER A 288 3.28 27.03 20.76
C SER A 288 3.38 28.28 19.88
N ASP A 289 2.44 28.42 18.94
CA ASP A 289 2.23 29.60 18.11
C ASP A 289 1.11 30.47 18.73
N PRO A 290 1.45 31.50 19.54
CA PRO A 290 0.44 32.33 20.18
C PRO A 290 -0.43 33.09 19.17
N GLY A 291 0.12 33.43 18.00
CA GLY A 291 -0.60 34.12 16.94
C GLY A 291 -1.72 33.25 16.36
N LYS A 292 -1.44 31.97 16.10
CA LYS A 292 -2.46 31.02 15.63
C LYS A 292 -3.50 30.68 16.69
N ILE A 293 -3.09 30.51 17.94
CA ILE A 293 -4.04 30.28 19.05
C ILE A 293 -4.96 31.48 19.20
N LYS A 294 -4.42 32.70 19.16
CA LYS A 294 -5.20 33.94 19.19
C LYS A 294 -6.20 34.02 18.05
N GLN A 295 -5.80 33.64 16.83
CA GLN A 295 -6.70 33.60 15.67
C GLN A 295 -7.85 32.59 15.90
N VAL A 296 -7.57 31.43 16.49
CA VAL A 296 -8.61 30.46 16.87
C VAL A 296 -9.56 31.05 17.91
N LEU A 297 -9.03 31.65 18.99
CA LEU A 297 -9.85 32.28 20.03
C LEU A 297 -10.73 33.40 19.48
N ILE A 298 -10.16 34.29 18.66
CA ILE A 298 -10.88 35.37 17.99
C ILE A 298 -12.04 34.81 17.16
N ASN A 299 -11.79 33.78 16.34
CA ASN A 299 -12.83 33.16 15.52
C ASN A 299 -13.96 32.56 16.38
N LEU A 300 -13.61 31.89 17.49
CA LEU A 300 -14.59 31.31 18.41
C LEU A 300 -15.41 32.37 19.16
N ILE A 301 -14.77 33.43 19.64
CA ILE A 301 -15.41 34.52 20.40
C ILE A 301 -16.27 35.41 19.49
N SER A 302 -15.86 35.60 18.23
CA SER A 302 -16.54 36.49 17.30
C SER A 302 -17.88 35.95 16.78
N ASN A 303 -18.04 34.62 16.76
CA ASN A 303 -19.27 33.93 16.41
C ASN A 303 -20.36 34.15 17.48
#